data_AF-A0A3C0JEW3-F1
#
_entry.id   AF-A0A3C0JEW3-F1
#
_cell.length_a   1.000
_cell.length_b   1.000
_cell.length_c   1.000
_cell.angle_alpha   90.00
_cell.angle_beta   90.00
_cell.angle_gamma   90.00
#
_symmetry.space_group_name_H-M   'P 1'
#
loop_
_entity.id
_entity.type
_entity.pdbx_description
1 polymer ?
#
loop_
_entity_poly.entity_id
_entity_poly.type
_entity_poly.pdbx_seq_one_letter_code
_entity_poly.pdbx_strand_id
1 'polypeptide(L)'
;MSMKHESDLVHKISDFMADALLKHRLLFLVIGLLITVFLGYQGLNQKLSPGFDKAIPLSHPYMQTFTKYRNEFGGANRITIFVENKNEDMFTAKFLTTLEKITSEVLVMDGVDARTVTSLFTPNVNYVAVSEEGFTGSRIVAADFIATPERIEEVKSNLYKSSEIGKTVAKDLSGALIIADLIEIDPITNQKIDYEEFAGRLSKIRETYGSDEIKIHIIGFAPFIGNVI
;
A
#
# COMPACT_ATOMS: atom_id res chain seq x y z
N MET A 1 -9.87 -47.84 -44.51
CA MET A 1 -8.52 -48.45 -44.52
C MET A 1 -7.44 -47.38 -44.35
N SER A 2 -7.52 -46.55 -43.29
CA SER A 2 -6.66 -45.36 -43.11
C SER A 2 -6.04 -45.24 -41.69
N MET A 3 -6.07 -46.31 -40.88
CA MET A 3 -5.54 -46.29 -39.50
C MET A 3 -4.21 -47.05 -39.33
N LYS A 4 -3.73 -47.77 -40.36
CA LYS A 4 -2.47 -48.55 -40.26
C LYS A 4 -1.21 -47.74 -40.58
N HIS A 5 -1.33 -46.66 -41.34
CA HIS A 5 -0.16 -45.91 -41.84
C HIS A 5 0.34 -44.86 -40.83
N GLU A 6 -0.56 -44.31 -40.01
CA GLU A 6 -0.23 -43.31 -38.98
C GLU A 6 0.56 -43.92 -37.82
N SER A 7 0.23 -45.17 -37.44
CA SER A 7 0.95 -45.94 -36.40
C SER A 7 2.40 -46.24 -36.80
N ASP A 8 2.64 -46.59 -38.07
CA ASP A 8 3.98 -46.97 -38.56
C ASP A 8 4.96 -45.78 -38.58
N LEU A 9 4.45 -44.57 -38.82
CA LEU A 9 5.23 -43.33 -38.79
C LEU A 9 5.56 -42.90 -37.35
N VAL A 10 4.60 -43.03 -36.42
CA VAL A 10 4.82 -42.77 -34.99
C VAL A 10 5.85 -43.75 -34.40
N HIS A 11 5.77 -45.03 -34.75
CA HIS A 11 6.75 -46.03 -34.31
C HIS A 11 8.16 -45.72 -34.84
N LYS A 12 8.29 -45.39 -36.13
CA LYS A 12 9.60 -45.00 -36.70
C LYS A 12 10.20 -43.75 -36.06
N ILE A 13 9.39 -42.75 -35.74
CA ILE A 13 9.85 -41.54 -35.03
C ILE A 13 10.28 -41.89 -33.60
N SER A 14 9.49 -42.70 -32.89
CA SER A 14 9.81 -43.16 -31.55
C SER A 14 11.14 -43.93 -31.50
N ASP A 15 11.32 -44.88 -32.40
CA ASP A 15 12.54 -45.71 -32.47
C ASP A 15 13.76 -44.85 -32.83
N PHE A 16 13.62 -43.91 -33.77
CA PHE A 16 14.67 -42.95 -34.10
C PHE A 16 15.05 -42.05 -32.90
N MET A 17 14.08 -41.56 -32.15
CA MET A 17 14.32 -40.76 -30.95
C MET A 17 14.99 -41.57 -29.83
N ALA A 18 14.56 -42.82 -29.64
CA ALA A 18 15.15 -43.74 -28.66
C ALA A 18 16.62 -44.05 -29.01
N ASP A 19 16.90 -44.38 -30.27
CA ASP A 19 18.26 -44.67 -30.74
C ASP A 19 19.17 -43.44 -30.61
N ALA A 20 18.68 -42.25 -30.96
CA ALA A 20 19.42 -41.00 -30.81
C ALA A 20 19.74 -40.70 -29.34
N LEU A 21 18.77 -40.93 -28.43
CA LEU A 21 18.94 -40.73 -27.00
C LEU A 21 19.94 -41.72 -26.40
N LEU A 22 19.87 -43.00 -26.76
CA LEU A 22 20.80 -44.02 -26.27
C LEU A 22 22.22 -43.82 -26.81
N LYS A 23 22.36 -43.44 -28.09
CA LYS A 23 23.65 -43.16 -28.74
C LYS A 23 24.37 -41.96 -28.10
N HIS A 24 23.62 -40.92 -27.73
CA HIS A 24 24.16 -39.70 -27.12
C HIS A 24 23.82 -39.55 -25.63
N ARG A 25 23.63 -40.68 -24.91
CA ARG A 25 23.14 -40.70 -23.52
C ARG A 25 23.86 -39.76 -22.55
N LEU A 26 25.19 -39.63 -22.66
CA LEU A 26 25.98 -38.72 -21.80
C LEU A 26 25.69 -37.26 -22.12
N LEU A 27 25.53 -36.90 -23.40
CA LEU A 27 25.17 -35.55 -23.83
C LEU A 27 23.81 -35.15 -23.25
N PHE A 28 22.80 -36.01 -23.37
CA PHE A 28 21.46 -35.75 -22.84
C PHE A 28 21.44 -35.69 -21.31
N LEU A 29 22.21 -36.53 -20.61
CA LEU A 29 22.35 -36.46 -19.15
C LEU A 29 23.00 -35.15 -18.70
N VAL A 30 24.06 -34.69 -19.37
CA VAL A 30 24.72 -33.42 -19.05
C VAL A 30 23.80 -32.24 -19.33
N ILE A 31 23.12 -32.23 -20.48
CA ILE A 31 22.14 -31.18 -20.81
C ILE A 31 21.00 -31.17 -19.79
N GLY A 32 20.45 -32.34 -19.46
CA GLY A 32 19.41 -32.48 -18.44
C GLY A 32 19.87 -31.93 -17.10
N LEU A 33 21.07 -32.30 -16.65
CA LEU A 33 21.65 -31.80 -15.41
C LEU A 33 21.83 -30.27 -15.44
N LEU A 34 22.35 -29.71 -16.53
CA LEU A 34 22.51 -28.26 -16.70
C LEU A 34 21.17 -27.54 -16.66
N ILE A 35 20.14 -28.07 -17.34
CA ILE A 35 18.78 -27.52 -17.29
C ILE A 35 18.23 -27.61 -15.87
N THR A 36 18.40 -28.73 -15.17
CA THR A 36 17.95 -28.88 -13.78
C THR A 36 18.65 -27.89 -12.84
N VAL A 37 19.96 -27.72 -12.96
CA VAL A 37 20.71 -26.73 -12.16
C VAL A 37 20.25 -25.32 -12.49
N PHE A 38 20.08 -24.99 -13.77
CA PHE A 38 19.59 -23.68 -14.21
C PHE A 38 18.18 -23.39 -13.69
N LEU A 39 17.25 -24.34 -13.84
CA LEU A 39 15.88 -24.19 -13.32
C LEU A 39 15.85 -24.14 -11.79
N GLY A 40 16.71 -24.91 -11.12
CA GLY A 40 16.88 -24.85 -9.66
C GLY A 40 17.35 -23.47 -9.21
N TYR A 41 18.36 -22.90 -9.89
CA TYR A 41 18.84 -21.54 -9.65
C TYR A 41 17.76 -20.48 -9.91
N GLN A 42 17.02 -20.59 -11.01
CA GLN A 42 15.91 -19.68 -11.32
C GLN A 42 14.77 -19.78 -10.31
N GLY A 43 14.45 -21.00 -9.86
CA GLY A 43 13.41 -21.23 -8.85
C GLY A 43 13.76 -20.60 -7.50
N LEU A 44 15.03 -20.60 -7.11
CA LEU A 44 15.50 -19.92 -5.90
C LEU A 44 15.44 -18.39 -6.01
N ASN A 45 15.53 -17.84 -7.22
CA ASN A 45 15.51 -16.39 -7.46
C ASN A 45 14.10 -15.84 -7.76
N GLN A 46 13.05 -16.66 -7.62
CA GLN A 46 11.71 -16.24 -7.91
C GLN A 46 11.22 -15.23 -6.87
N LYS A 47 11.00 -13.99 -7.30
CA LYS A 47 10.44 -12.93 -6.44
C LYS A 47 8.92 -13.02 -6.42
N LEU A 48 8.34 -12.90 -5.22
CA LEU A 48 6.91 -12.70 -5.07
C LEU A 48 6.55 -11.34 -5.64
N SER A 49 5.52 -11.30 -6.50
CA SER A 49 4.98 -10.06 -7.06
C SER A 49 3.51 -9.96 -6.68
N PRO A 50 3.22 -9.69 -5.39
CA PRO A 50 1.86 -9.36 -4.98
C PRO A 50 1.40 -8.11 -5.71
N GLY A 51 0.10 -7.99 -5.94
CA GLY A 51 -0.48 -6.79 -6.51
C GLY A 51 -1.96 -6.75 -6.18
N PHE A 52 -2.45 -5.61 -5.71
CA PHE A 52 -3.86 -5.44 -5.38
C PHE A 52 -4.75 -5.77 -6.58
N ASP A 53 -4.36 -5.28 -7.75
CA ASP A 53 -5.00 -5.56 -9.04
C ASP A 53 -5.06 -7.05 -9.41
N LYS A 54 -4.11 -7.87 -8.93
CA LYS A 54 -4.09 -9.32 -9.18
C LYS A 54 -5.05 -10.09 -8.27
N ALA A 55 -5.48 -9.48 -7.16
CA ALA A 55 -6.42 -10.09 -6.23
C ALA A 55 -7.89 -9.89 -6.65
N ILE A 56 -8.15 -9.08 -7.68
CA ILE A 56 -9.49 -8.63 -8.07
C ILE A 56 -9.75 -8.99 -9.54
N PRO A 57 -10.96 -9.46 -9.93
CA PRO A 57 -11.27 -9.81 -11.31
C PRO A 57 -11.48 -8.57 -12.18
N LEU A 58 -10.39 -7.89 -12.57
CA LEU A 58 -10.42 -6.65 -13.36
C LEU A 58 -11.09 -6.80 -14.73
N SER A 59 -11.14 -8.01 -15.30
CA SER A 59 -11.79 -8.29 -16.58
C SER A 59 -13.32 -8.29 -16.51
N HIS A 60 -13.91 -8.30 -15.32
CA HIS A 60 -15.36 -8.32 -15.16
C HIS A 60 -15.98 -6.99 -15.63
N PRO A 61 -17.14 -6.99 -16.33
CA PRO A 61 -17.77 -5.76 -16.84
C PRO A 61 -17.96 -4.65 -15.80
N TYR A 62 -18.25 -5.03 -14.55
CA TYR A 62 -18.41 -4.09 -13.43
C TYR A 62 -17.13 -3.31 -13.10
N MET A 63 -15.95 -3.89 -13.38
CA MET A 63 -14.64 -3.29 -13.10
C MET A 63 -14.15 -2.38 -14.23
N GLN A 64 -14.81 -2.36 -15.39
CA GLN A 64 -14.40 -1.51 -16.52
C GLN A 64 -14.46 -0.02 -16.16
N THR A 65 -15.55 0.40 -15.49
CA THR A 65 -15.71 1.78 -15.02
C THR A 65 -14.64 2.15 -14.01
N PHE A 66 -14.38 1.27 -13.03
CA PHE A 66 -13.30 1.48 -12.06
C PHE A 66 -11.94 1.63 -12.77
N THR A 67 -11.59 0.71 -13.66
CA THR A 67 -10.31 0.73 -14.37
C THR A 67 -10.14 1.99 -15.22
N LYS A 68 -11.23 2.47 -15.83
CA LYS A 68 -11.22 3.68 -16.65
C LYS A 68 -10.99 4.96 -15.85
N TYR A 69 -11.50 5.04 -14.62
CA TYR A 69 -11.57 6.29 -13.84
C TYR A 69 -10.68 6.32 -12.58
N ARG A 70 -9.98 5.22 -12.26
CA ARG A 70 -9.17 5.10 -11.03
C ARG A 70 -8.02 6.11 -10.96
N ASN A 71 -7.48 6.53 -12.09
CA ASN A 71 -6.36 7.48 -12.10
C ASN A 71 -6.84 8.92 -11.79
N GLU A 72 -8.08 9.24 -12.15
CA GLU A 72 -8.69 10.55 -11.90
C GLU A 72 -9.26 10.66 -10.47
N PHE A 73 -9.92 9.61 -9.97
CA PHE A 73 -10.66 9.66 -8.69
C PHE A 73 -9.97 8.97 -7.51
N GLY A 74 -8.83 8.33 -7.74
CA GLY A 74 -8.12 7.56 -6.72
C GLY A 74 -8.37 6.06 -6.83
N GLY A 75 -7.47 5.30 -6.22
CA GLY A 75 -7.49 3.85 -6.20
C GLY A 75 -8.40 3.28 -5.12
N ALA A 76 -8.66 1.97 -5.18
CA ALA A 76 -9.29 1.24 -4.08
C ALA A 76 -8.26 0.70 -3.06
N ASN A 77 -6.97 0.77 -3.40
CA ASN A 77 -5.91 0.37 -2.50
C ASN A 77 -5.52 1.55 -1.61
N ARG A 78 -5.67 1.37 -0.29
CA ARG A 78 -5.47 2.41 0.72
C ARG A 78 -4.78 1.85 1.95
N ILE A 79 -3.98 2.71 2.58
CA ILE A 79 -3.49 2.54 3.93
C ILE A 79 -4.20 3.48 4.90
N THR A 80 -4.41 2.99 6.11
CA THR A 80 -4.97 3.75 7.22
C THR A 80 -4.08 3.55 8.43
N ILE A 81 -3.54 4.65 8.94
CA ILE A 81 -2.69 4.71 10.12
C ILE A 81 -3.48 5.42 11.21
N PHE A 82 -3.68 4.76 12.34
CA PHE A 82 -4.27 5.36 13.54
C PHE A 82 -3.18 5.60 14.57
N VAL A 83 -3.00 6.86 14.95
CA VAL A 83 -2.08 7.28 16.00
C VAL A 83 -2.90 7.53 17.26
N GLU A 84 -2.61 6.77 18.31
CA GLU A 84 -3.33 6.74 19.58
C GLU A 84 -2.40 7.21 20.71
N ASN A 85 -2.88 8.11 21.56
CA ASN A 85 -2.32 8.38 22.87
C ASN A 85 -3.01 7.48 23.90
N LYS A 86 -2.24 6.62 24.59
CA LYS A 86 -2.80 5.65 25.54
C LYS A 86 -3.22 6.26 26.86
N ASN A 87 -2.53 7.31 27.28
CA ASN A 87 -2.58 7.78 28.67
C ASN A 87 -3.43 9.04 28.83
N GLU A 88 -3.58 9.81 27.76
CA GLU A 88 -4.24 11.12 27.75
C GLU A 88 -4.98 11.32 26.42
N ASP A 89 -5.64 12.47 26.27
CA ASP A 89 -6.18 12.88 24.99
C ASP A 89 -5.06 13.22 23.99
N MET A 90 -5.45 13.41 22.73
CA MET A 90 -4.52 13.73 21.65
C MET A 90 -3.97 15.17 21.69
N PHE A 91 -4.42 16.04 22.60
CA PHE A 91 -4.04 17.46 22.65
C PHE A 91 -2.75 17.68 23.46
N THR A 92 -1.72 16.90 23.15
CA THR A 92 -0.39 17.09 23.73
C THR A 92 0.60 17.52 22.65
N ALA A 93 1.59 18.31 23.03
CA ALA A 93 2.64 18.75 22.11
C ALA A 93 3.35 17.56 21.46
N LYS A 94 3.66 16.53 22.26
CA LYS A 94 4.29 15.30 21.81
C LYS A 94 3.42 14.55 20.80
N PHE A 95 2.12 14.41 21.05
CA PHE A 95 1.21 13.73 20.12
C PHE A 95 1.10 14.50 18.80
N LEU A 96 0.79 15.80 18.84
CA LEU A 96 0.55 16.59 17.63
C LEU A 96 1.82 16.70 16.77
N THR A 97 2.99 16.89 17.37
CA THR A 97 4.27 16.84 16.63
C THR A 97 4.54 15.45 16.04
N THR A 98 4.13 14.38 16.71
CA THR A 98 4.29 13.02 16.17
C THR A 98 3.35 12.79 14.99
N LEU A 99 2.08 13.20 15.11
CA LEU A 99 1.09 13.12 14.05
C LEU A 99 1.53 13.92 12.81
N GLU A 100 2.06 15.13 13.02
CA GLU A 100 2.64 15.98 11.97
C GLU A 100 3.76 15.24 11.23
N LYS A 101 4.76 14.71 11.95
CA LYS A 101 5.89 14.00 11.36
C LYS A 101 5.46 12.78 10.56
N ILE A 102 4.57 11.95 11.10
CA ILE A 102 4.04 10.78 10.38
C ILE A 102 3.28 11.24 9.13
N THR A 103 2.48 12.31 9.23
CA THR A 103 1.74 12.86 8.07
C THR A 103 2.70 13.33 6.98
N SER A 104 3.75 14.08 7.35
CA SER A 104 4.77 14.55 6.42
C SER A 104 5.54 13.41 5.77
N GLU A 105 5.88 12.36 6.52
CA GLU A 105 6.59 11.19 5.98
C GLU A 105 5.71 10.40 5.00
N VAL A 106 4.43 10.23 5.29
CA VAL A 106 3.46 9.57 4.39
C VAL A 106 3.24 10.40 3.12
N LEU A 107 3.19 11.72 3.20
CA LEU A 107 3.01 12.62 2.05
C LEU A 107 4.11 12.50 1.00
N VAL A 108 5.33 12.15 1.41
CA VAL A 108 6.50 12.02 0.52
C VAL A 108 6.90 10.57 0.27
N MET A 109 6.11 9.61 0.74
CA MET A 109 6.41 8.19 0.59
C MET A 109 6.13 7.73 -0.84
N ASP A 110 7.13 7.12 -1.48
CA ASP A 110 6.95 6.55 -2.82
C ASP A 110 5.80 5.53 -2.83
N GLY A 111 4.94 5.60 -3.84
CA GLY A 111 3.75 4.75 -3.96
C GLY A 111 2.51 5.30 -3.26
N VAL A 112 2.59 6.45 -2.56
CA VAL A 112 1.41 7.16 -2.03
C VAL A 112 0.93 8.23 -3.02
N ASP A 113 -0.38 8.33 -3.23
CA ASP A 113 -0.98 9.50 -3.89
C ASP A 113 -1.13 10.64 -2.88
N ALA A 114 -0.18 11.58 -2.89
CA ALA A 114 -0.16 12.73 -2.00
C ALA A 114 -1.46 13.57 -2.03
N ARG A 115 -2.23 13.53 -3.13
CA ARG A 115 -3.52 14.25 -3.25
C ARG A 115 -4.61 13.66 -2.37
N THR A 116 -4.49 12.38 -2.02
CA THR A 116 -5.50 11.63 -1.25
C THR A 116 -5.21 11.64 0.26
N VAL A 117 -4.02 12.10 0.65
CA VAL A 117 -3.60 12.06 2.06
C VAL A 117 -4.53 12.93 2.90
N THR A 118 -5.11 12.33 3.93
CA THR A 118 -6.09 12.94 4.81
C THR A 118 -5.66 12.75 6.26
N SER A 119 -5.41 13.87 6.96
CA SER A 119 -4.93 13.98 8.34
C SER A 119 -5.34 15.34 8.90
N LEU A 120 -5.34 15.53 10.23
CA LEU A 120 -5.59 16.84 10.84
C LEU A 120 -4.64 17.95 10.33
N PHE A 121 -3.47 17.58 9.84
CA PHE A 121 -2.45 18.49 9.30
C PHE A 121 -2.59 18.79 7.79
N THR A 122 -3.51 18.12 7.08
CA THR A 122 -3.69 18.30 5.62
C THR A 122 -4.81 19.31 5.31
N PRO A 123 -4.73 20.03 4.17
CA PRO A 123 -5.66 21.11 3.87
C PRO A 123 -7.10 20.67 3.59
N ASN A 124 -7.31 19.39 3.27
CA ASN A 124 -8.63 18.78 3.06
C ASN A 124 -9.39 18.52 4.37
N VAL A 125 -8.76 18.69 5.53
CA VAL A 125 -9.39 18.58 6.84
C VAL A 125 -9.56 19.97 7.45
N ASN A 126 -10.79 20.46 7.46
CA ASN A 126 -11.12 21.83 7.85
C ASN A 126 -12.36 21.89 8.75
N TYR A 127 -12.59 23.06 9.34
CA TYR A 127 -13.81 23.37 10.06
C TYR A 127 -14.54 24.53 9.38
N VAL A 128 -15.86 24.58 9.56
CA VAL A 128 -16.70 25.68 9.11
C VAL A 128 -17.49 26.18 10.32
N ALA A 129 -17.26 27.42 10.71
CA ALA A 129 -17.99 28.10 11.77
C ALA A 129 -19.03 29.06 11.16
N VAL A 130 -20.18 29.16 11.81
CA VAL A 130 -21.24 30.12 11.47
C VAL A 130 -21.12 31.30 12.43
N SER A 131 -20.99 32.51 11.88
CA SER A 131 -20.99 33.78 12.62
C SER A 131 -22.09 34.70 12.11
N GLU A 132 -22.34 35.81 12.81
CA GLU A 132 -23.31 36.84 12.40
C GLU A 132 -22.97 37.47 11.04
N GLU A 133 -21.70 37.43 10.65
CA GLU A 133 -21.18 37.96 9.37
C GLU A 133 -21.20 36.93 8.23
N GLY A 134 -21.45 35.64 8.52
CA GLY A 134 -21.55 34.56 7.52
C GLY A 134 -20.84 33.27 7.90
N PHE A 135 -20.40 32.50 6.89
CA PHE A 135 -19.61 31.28 7.08
C PHE A 135 -18.12 31.59 7.06
N THR A 136 -17.40 31.21 8.12
CA THR A 136 -15.93 31.29 8.17
C THR A 136 -15.35 29.88 8.22
N GLY A 137 -14.60 29.49 7.19
CA GLY A 137 -13.90 28.21 7.13
C GLY A 137 -12.39 28.38 7.26
N SER A 138 -11.76 27.52 8.06
CA SER A 138 -10.29 27.47 8.18
C SER A 138 -9.81 26.05 8.48
N ARG A 139 -8.50 25.83 8.46
CA ARG A 139 -7.91 24.54 8.81
C ARG A 139 -8.02 24.28 10.30
N ILE A 140 -8.18 23.01 10.69
CA ILE A 140 -8.19 22.64 12.11
C ILE A 140 -6.82 22.89 12.72
N VAL A 141 -5.77 22.44 12.03
CA VAL A 141 -4.38 22.73 12.35
C VAL A 141 -3.82 23.71 11.32
N ALA A 142 -3.27 24.83 11.79
CA ALA A 142 -2.67 25.84 10.93
C ALA A 142 -1.42 25.31 10.21
N ALA A 143 -1.09 25.86 9.03
CA ALA A 143 0.06 25.43 8.24
C ALA A 143 1.41 25.72 8.92
N ASP A 144 1.44 26.72 9.79
CA ASP A 144 2.58 27.17 10.59
C ASP A 144 2.44 26.71 12.05
N PHE A 145 1.82 25.55 12.28
CA PHE A 145 1.59 25.04 13.63
C PHE A 145 2.91 24.85 14.37
N ILE A 146 2.95 25.36 15.60
CA ILE A 146 4.01 25.12 16.57
C ILE A 146 3.31 24.60 17.82
N ALA A 147 3.85 23.55 18.42
CA ALA A 147 3.25 22.86 19.55
C ALA A 147 3.38 23.66 20.87
N THR A 148 2.82 24.87 20.92
CA THR A 148 2.67 25.68 22.14
C THR A 148 1.29 25.45 22.77
N PRO A 149 1.13 25.62 24.09
CA PRO A 149 -0.16 25.42 24.76
C PRO A 149 -1.31 26.20 24.14
N GLU A 150 -1.07 27.45 23.74
CA GLU A 150 -2.08 28.33 23.13
C GLU A 150 -2.57 27.78 21.78
N ARG A 151 -1.64 27.29 20.96
CA ARG A 151 -1.93 26.73 19.63
C ARG A 151 -2.62 25.37 19.72
N ILE A 152 -2.30 24.59 20.74
CA ILE A 152 -2.97 23.31 21.01
C ILE A 152 -4.44 23.55 21.40
N GLU A 153 -4.72 24.54 22.26
CA GLU A 153 -6.08 24.92 22.61
C GLU A 153 -6.86 25.49 21.41
N GLU A 154 -6.19 26.20 20.50
CA GLU A 154 -6.77 26.63 19.23
C GLU A 154 -7.19 25.42 18.37
N VAL A 155 -6.30 24.43 18.20
CA VAL A 155 -6.59 23.17 17.48
C VAL A 155 -7.79 22.46 18.10
N LYS A 156 -7.84 22.39 19.44
CA LYS A 156 -8.96 21.80 20.18
C LYS A 156 -10.27 22.54 19.91
N SER A 157 -10.27 23.87 20.02
CA SER A 157 -11.44 24.70 19.72
C SER A 157 -11.92 24.52 18.28
N ASN A 158 -11.00 24.50 17.32
CA ASN A 158 -11.30 24.33 15.89
C ASN A 158 -11.84 22.94 15.60
N LEU A 159 -11.31 21.90 16.24
CA LEU A 159 -11.79 20.54 16.09
C LEU A 159 -13.25 20.41 16.56
N TYR A 160 -13.62 20.98 17.70
CA TYR A 160 -15.01 20.94 18.19
C TYR A 160 -16.00 21.67 17.28
N LYS A 161 -15.53 22.61 16.46
CA LYS A 161 -16.33 23.28 15.42
C LYS A 161 -16.38 22.49 14.10
N SER A 162 -15.61 21.41 13.98
CA SER A 162 -15.51 20.60 12.77
C SER A 162 -16.44 19.39 12.82
N SER A 163 -16.59 18.72 11.67
CA SER A 163 -17.29 17.42 11.58
C SER A 163 -16.34 16.22 11.63
N GLU A 164 -15.09 16.41 12.08
CA GLU A 164 -14.02 15.41 11.98
C GLU A 164 -14.00 14.41 13.13
N ILE A 165 -14.64 14.74 14.26
CA ILE A 165 -14.81 13.80 15.37
C ILE A 165 -15.72 12.65 14.90
N GLY A 166 -15.18 11.43 14.95
CA GLY A 166 -15.79 10.22 14.41
C GLY A 166 -15.51 9.96 12.93
N LYS A 167 -14.78 10.85 12.23
CA LYS A 167 -14.32 10.63 10.85
C LYS A 167 -12.80 10.43 10.79
N THR A 168 -12.05 11.49 11.09
CA THR A 168 -10.59 11.51 11.11
C THR A 168 -10.06 11.44 12.54
N VAL A 169 -10.87 11.80 13.54
CA VAL A 169 -10.52 11.78 14.96
C VAL A 169 -11.39 10.78 15.72
N ALA A 170 -10.82 10.09 16.70
CA ALA A 170 -11.56 9.18 17.56
C ALA A 170 -12.60 9.92 18.42
N LYS A 171 -13.73 9.29 18.70
CA LYS A 171 -14.83 9.93 19.47
C LYS A 171 -14.46 10.23 20.92
N ASP A 172 -13.55 9.45 21.48
CA ASP A 172 -12.98 9.63 22.82
C ASP A 172 -11.76 10.56 22.83
N LEU A 173 -11.40 11.14 21.68
CA LEU A 173 -10.27 12.04 21.50
C LEU A 173 -8.91 11.41 21.86
N SER A 174 -8.83 10.07 21.88
CA SER A 174 -7.60 9.33 22.12
C SER A 174 -6.61 9.42 20.96
N GLY A 175 -7.06 9.73 19.75
CA GLY A 175 -6.21 9.66 18.57
C GLY A 175 -6.82 10.16 17.27
N ALA A 176 -6.01 10.13 16.22
CA ALA A 176 -6.36 10.60 14.89
C ALA A 176 -5.84 9.66 13.79
N LEU A 177 -6.53 9.68 12.65
CA LEU A 177 -6.22 8.91 11.46
C LEU A 177 -5.34 9.70 10.49
N ILE A 178 -4.46 8.98 9.82
CA ILE A 178 -3.79 9.37 8.59
C ILE A 178 -4.20 8.35 7.54
N ILE A 179 -4.87 8.81 6.50
CA ILE A 179 -5.38 7.98 5.42
C ILE A 179 -4.65 8.35 4.14
N ALA A 180 -4.21 7.37 3.36
CA ALA A 180 -3.56 7.61 2.08
C ALA A 180 -3.84 6.48 1.08
N ASP A 181 -4.18 6.83 -0.15
CA ASP A 181 -4.33 5.86 -1.23
C ASP A 181 -2.98 5.52 -1.85
N LEU A 182 -2.86 4.29 -2.34
CA LEU A 182 -1.65 3.77 -2.97
C LEU A 182 -1.79 3.78 -4.49
N ILE A 183 -0.71 4.17 -5.15
CA ILE A 183 -0.58 4.13 -6.60
C ILE A 183 0.11 2.82 -6.99
N GLU A 184 -0.58 1.94 -7.72
CA GLU A 184 -0.03 0.65 -8.14
C GLU A 184 1.13 0.77 -9.12
N ILE A 185 1.08 1.78 -10.00
CA ILE A 185 2.07 2.03 -11.04
C ILE A 185 2.40 3.51 -10.99
N ASP A 186 3.64 3.83 -10.66
CA ASP A 186 4.14 5.19 -10.62
C ASP A 186 4.02 5.84 -12.01
N PRO A 187 3.36 7.01 -12.14
CA PRO A 187 3.16 7.65 -13.44
C PRO A 187 4.44 8.22 -14.07
N ILE A 188 5.51 8.43 -13.29
CA ILE A 188 6.79 8.96 -13.71
C ILE A 188 7.74 7.81 -14.07
N THR A 189 7.92 6.85 -13.15
CA THR A 189 8.90 5.77 -13.33
C THR A 189 8.32 4.55 -14.05
N ASN A 190 6.99 4.45 -14.13
CA ASN A 190 6.25 3.29 -14.64
C ASN A 190 6.60 1.98 -13.92
N GLN A 191 7.16 2.08 -12.71
CA GLN A 191 7.46 0.95 -11.84
C GLN A 191 6.24 0.62 -10.99
N LYS A 192 6.09 -0.68 -10.69
CA LYS A 192 5.07 -1.12 -9.75
C LYS A 192 5.54 -0.88 -8.33
N ILE A 193 4.60 -0.57 -7.44
CA ILE A 193 4.89 -0.48 -6.02
C ILE A 193 5.47 -1.80 -5.51
N ASP A 194 6.61 -1.71 -4.81
CA ASP A 194 7.17 -2.83 -4.08
C ASP A 194 6.52 -2.88 -2.70
N TYR A 195 5.62 -3.85 -2.51
CA TYR A 195 4.87 -4.00 -1.27
C TYR A 195 5.73 -4.44 -0.09
N GLU A 196 6.83 -5.16 -0.32
CA GLU A 196 7.75 -5.60 0.73
C GLU A 196 8.51 -4.38 1.27
N GLU A 197 9.07 -3.57 0.36
CA GLU A 197 9.73 -2.33 0.73
C GLU A 197 8.76 -1.37 1.41
N PHE A 198 7.55 -1.20 0.87
CA PHE A 198 6.54 -0.32 1.42
C PHE A 198 6.08 -0.75 2.82
N ALA A 199 5.85 -2.05 3.04
CA ALA A 199 5.52 -2.58 4.36
C ALA A 199 6.67 -2.41 5.36
N GLY A 200 7.93 -2.52 4.90
CA GLY A 200 9.12 -2.19 5.67
C GLY A 200 9.13 -0.72 6.12
N ARG A 201 8.83 0.22 5.21
CA ARG A 201 8.71 1.66 5.53
C ARG A 201 7.62 1.93 6.56
N LEU A 202 6.45 1.30 6.42
CA LEU A 202 5.36 1.41 7.40
C LEU A 202 5.75 0.86 8.78
N SER A 203 6.46 -0.26 8.81
CA SER A 203 6.97 -0.86 10.05
C SER A 203 7.97 0.07 10.73
N LYS A 204 8.85 0.71 9.94
CA LYS A 204 9.79 1.71 10.44
C LYS A 204 9.10 2.94 11.02
N ILE A 205 8.01 3.43 10.43
CA ILE A 205 7.18 4.49 11.04
C ILE A 205 6.69 4.05 12.42
N ARG A 206 6.12 2.85 12.51
CA ARG A 206 5.62 2.30 13.78
C ARG A 206 6.72 2.22 14.84
N GLU A 207 7.92 1.79 14.46
CA GLU A 207 9.06 1.66 15.37
C GLU A 207 9.67 3.01 15.77
N THR A 208 9.74 3.96 14.84
CA THR A 208 10.40 5.26 15.05
C THR A 208 9.56 6.18 15.91
N TYR A 209 8.24 6.19 15.70
CA TYR A 209 7.32 7.11 16.37
C TYR A 209 6.50 6.44 17.48
N GLY A 210 6.53 5.11 17.56
CA GLY A 210 5.88 4.35 18.64
C GLY A 210 6.63 4.52 19.96
N SER A 211 5.87 4.59 21.06
CA SER A 211 6.41 4.62 22.42
C SER A 211 5.40 4.00 23.40
N ASP A 212 5.73 4.00 24.70
CA ASP A 212 4.79 3.52 25.72
C ASP A 212 3.49 4.34 25.74
N GLU A 213 3.60 5.65 25.48
CA GLU A 213 2.48 6.61 25.42
C GLU A 213 1.78 6.64 24.05
N ILE A 214 2.54 6.55 22.95
CA ILE A 214 2.00 6.66 21.58
C ILE A 214 1.98 5.30 20.91
N LYS A 215 0.79 4.80 20.57
CA LYS A 215 0.60 3.57 19.81
C LYS A 215 0.23 3.88 18.36
N ILE A 216 0.82 3.15 17.43
CA ILE A 216 0.58 3.30 16.01
C ILE A 216 -0.01 2.00 15.47
N HIS A 217 -1.22 2.09 14.93
CA HIS A 217 -1.91 0.97 14.31
C HIS A 217 -1.98 1.22 12.81
N ILE A 218 -1.57 0.25 12.00
CA ILE A 218 -1.52 0.40 10.55
C ILE A 218 -2.31 -0.74 9.93
N ILE A 219 -3.29 -0.40 9.10
CA ILE A 219 -4.10 -1.35 8.35
C ILE A 219 -4.13 -0.98 6.87
N GLY A 220 -4.44 -1.95 6.02
CA GLY A 220 -4.49 -1.80 4.57
C GLY A 220 -3.98 -3.04 3.85
N PHE A 221 -4.01 -3.02 2.52
CA PHE A 221 -3.52 -4.15 1.72
C PHE A 221 -2.00 -4.30 1.82
N ALA A 222 -1.24 -3.21 1.76
CA ALA A 222 0.22 -3.24 1.85
C ALA A 222 0.75 -3.86 3.16
N PRO A 223 0.33 -3.44 4.37
CA PRO A 223 0.78 -4.09 5.60
C PRO A 223 0.31 -5.54 5.72
N PHE A 224 -0.83 -5.90 5.13
CA PHE A 224 -1.29 -7.30 5.09
C PHE A 224 -0.35 -8.16 4.25
N ILE A 225 -0.04 -7.74 3.03
CA ILE A 225 0.88 -8.46 2.13
C ILE A 225 2.28 -8.58 2.73
N GLY A 226 2.78 -7.52 3.38
CA GLY A 226 4.08 -7.57 4.05
C GLY A 226 4.17 -8.56 5.22
N ASN A 227 3.05 -9.00 5.80
CA ASN A 227 3.04 -10.08 6.81
C ASN A 227 2.92 -11.49 6.20
N VAL A 228 2.51 -11.58 4.93
CA VAL A 228 2.32 -12.87 4.22
C VAL A 228 3.60 -13.32 3.53
N ILE A 229 4.44 -12.36 3.13
CA ILE A 229 5.75 -12.56 2.49
C ILE A 229 6.81 -12.71 3.59
#